data_AF-A0A015LFR2-F1
#
_entry.id   AF-A0A015LFR2-F1
#
_cell.length_a   1.000
_cell.length_b   1.000
_cell.length_c   1.000
_cell.angle_alpha   90.00
_cell.angle_beta   90.00
_cell.angle_gamma   90.00
#
_symmetry.space_group_name_H-M   'P 1'
#
loop_
_entity.id
_entity.type
_entity.pdbx_description
1 polymer ?
#
loop_
_entity_poly.entity_id
_entity_poly.type
_entity_poly.pdbx_seq_one_letter_code
_entity_poly.pdbx_strand_id
1 'polypeptide(L)'
;MTKATETARFLGIILLTYFIFLFNIIPLPQIIQEEILPVFPWWVLVSFGAYSLGNIGYHVYRFRDCEDAYHELMAEIQIAKDDLKTKGVTID
;
A
#
# COMPACT_ATOMS: atom_id res chain seq x y z
N MET A 1 -18.09 10.58 3.99
CA MET A 1 -18.14 9.32 3.21
C MET A 1 -16.86 8.55 3.46
N THR A 2 -16.90 7.25 3.71
CA THR A 2 -15.70 6.47 4.06
C THR A 2 -14.79 6.30 2.83
N LYS A 3 -13.47 6.32 3.03
CA LYS A 3 -12.47 6.11 1.96
C LYS A 3 -12.66 4.79 1.21
N ALA A 4 -13.21 3.78 1.89
CA ALA A 4 -13.60 2.51 1.29
C ALA A 4 -14.72 2.67 0.24
N THR A 5 -15.77 3.45 0.54
CA THR A 5 -16.86 3.70 -0.42
C THR A 5 -16.39 4.51 -1.62
N GLU A 6 -15.47 5.46 -1.42
CA GLU A 6 -14.87 6.23 -2.50
C GLU A 6 -14.07 5.31 -3.45
N THR A 7 -13.21 4.45 -2.90
CA THR A 7 -12.41 3.49 -3.68
C THR A 7 -13.30 2.49 -4.43
N ALA A 8 -14.34 1.97 -3.77
CA ALA A 8 -15.27 1.03 -4.38
C ALA A 8 -16.04 1.66 -5.56
N ARG A 9 -16.40 2.95 -5.46
CA ARG A 9 -17.06 3.68 -6.56
C ARG A 9 -16.14 3.82 -7.77
N PHE A 10 -14.89 4.25 -7.56
CA PHE A 10 -13.93 4.38 -8.65
C PHE A 10 -13.66 3.03 -9.33
N LEU A 11 -13.45 1.96 -8.56
CA LEU A 11 -13.31 0.61 -9.10
C LEU A 11 -14.56 0.18 -9.88
N GLY A 12 -15.75 0.44 -9.35
CA GLY A 12 -17.01 0.16 -10.03
C GLY A 12 -17.12 0.85 -11.40
N ILE A 13 -16.76 2.14 -11.49
CA ILE A 13 -16.78 2.89 -12.75
C ILE A 13 -15.81 2.29 -13.77
N ILE A 14 -14.59 1.93 -13.33
CA ILE A 14 -13.57 1.31 -14.20
C ILE A 14 -14.06 -0.03 -14.73
N LEU A 15 -14.61 -0.88 -13.86
CA LEU A 15 -15.15 -2.19 -14.25
C LEU A 15 -16.33 -2.05 -15.22
N LEU A 16 -17.28 -1.15 -14.92
CA LEU A 16 -18.41 -0.88 -15.81
C LEU A 16 -17.95 -0.41 -17.18
N THR A 17 -16.96 0.49 -17.22
CA THR A 17 -16.38 0.98 -18.47
C THR A 17 -15.72 -0.15 -19.26
N TYR A 18 -14.98 -1.04 -18.59
CA TYR A 18 -14.38 -2.22 -19.21
C TYR A 18 -15.44 -3.17 -19.80
N PHE A 19 -16.53 -3.43 -19.09
CA PHE A 19 -17.64 -4.27 -19.60
C PHE A 19 -18.33 -3.64 -20.80
N ILE A 20 -18.53 -2.32 -20.84
CA ILE A 20 -19.11 -1.62 -22.00
C ILE A 20 -18.27 -1.86 -23.26
N PHE A 21 -16.94 -1.79 -23.14
CA PHE A 21 -16.03 -2.08 -24.24
C PHE A 21 -15.99 -3.58 -24.61
N LEU A 22 -16.13 -4.47 -23.63
CA LEU A 22 -16.15 -5.93 -23.84
C LEU A 22 -17.39 -6.37 -24.63
N PHE A 23 -18.55 -5.79 -24.36
CA PHE A 23 -19.80 -6.12 -25.05
C PHE A 23 -20.00 -5.39 -26.39
N ASN A 24 -18.99 -4.66 -26.89
CA ASN A 24 -19.04 -3.94 -28.16
C ASN A 24 -20.20 -2.94 -28.26
N ILE A 25 -20.57 -2.32 -27.15
CA ILE A 25 -21.62 -1.29 -27.13
C ILE A 25 -21.13 -0.01 -27.83
N ILE A 26 -19.82 0.21 -27.84
CA ILE A 26 -19.14 1.30 -28.55
C ILE A 26 -18.22 0.66 -29.60
N PRO A 27 -18.30 1.05 -30.88
CA PRO A 27 -17.45 0.47 -31.92
C PRO A 27 -15.99 0.87 -31.69
N LEU A 28 -15.13 -0.12 -31.45
CA LEU A 28 -13.69 0.03 -31.42
C LEU A 28 -13.06 -0.60 -32.67
N PRO A 29 -11.82 -0.21 -33.02
CA PRO A 29 -11.05 -0.94 -34.02
C PRO A 29 -10.92 -2.42 -33.64
N GLN A 30 -11.16 -3.32 -34.59
CA GLN A 30 -11.17 -4.78 -34.38
C GLN A 30 -9.91 -5.29 -33.65
N ILE A 31 -8.75 -4.74 -33.99
CA ILE A 31 -7.45 -5.06 -33.37
C ILE A 31 -7.47 -4.86 -31.86
N ILE A 32 -8.03 -3.74 -31.38
CA ILE A 32 -8.05 -3.41 -29.96
C ILE A 32 -9.03 -4.30 -29.21
N GLN A 33 -10.14 -4.64 -29.86
CA GLN A 33 -11.22 -5.40 -29.24
C GLN A 33 -10.89 -6.89 -29.10
N GLU A 34 -10.28 -7.49 -30.11
CA GLU A 34 -9.98 -8.92 -30.14
C GLU A 34 -8.64 -9.24 -29.46
N GLU A 35 -7.62 -8.40 -29.60
CA GLU A 35 -6.28 -8.71 -29.11
C GLU A 35 -5.95 -8.04 -27.77
N ILE A 36 -6.31 -6.76 -27.60
CA ILE A 36 -5.84 -5.97 -26.44
C ILE A 36 -6.80 -6.12 -25.26
N LEU A 37 -8.10 -5.99 -25.50
CA LEU A 37 -9.12 -6.01 -24.46
C LEU A 37 -9.09 -7.27 -23.57
N PRO A 38 -8.99 -8.51 -24.10
CA PRO A 38 -8.98 -9.71 -23.26
C PRO A 38 -7.69 -9.89 -22.44
N VAL A 39 -6.57 -9.32 -22.91
CA VAL A 39 -5.26 -9.47 -22.28
C VAL A 39 -4.97 -8.33 -21.28
N PHE A 40 -5.69 -7.21 -21.39
CA PHE A 40 -5.54 -6.04 -20.55
C PHE A 40 -5.67 -6.30 -19.03
N PRO A 41 -6.66 -7.08 -18.53
CA PRO A 41 -6.74 -7.39 -17.10
C PRO A 41 -5.51 -8.12 -16.56
N TRP A 42 -4.93 -9.02 -17.36
CA TRP A 42 -3.71 -9.74 -16.98
C TRP A 42 -2.51 -8.80 -16.90
N TRP A 43 -2.38 -7.86 -17.84
CA TRP A 43 -1.33 -6.85 -17.79
C TRP A 43 -1.43 -5.96 -16.55
N VAL A 44 -2.65 -5.54 -16.19
CA VAL A 44 -2.89 -4.76 -14.97
C VAL A 44 -2.48 -5.58 -13.74
N LEU A 45 -2.87 -6.85 -13.68
CA LEU A 45 -2.55 -7.73 -12.55
C LEU A 45 -1.03 -7.97 -12.39
N VAL A 46 -0.34 -8.27 -13.49
CA VAL A 46 1.12 -8.48 -13.48
C VAL A 46 1.87 -7.20 -13.11
N SER A 47 1.48 -6.06 -13.68
CA SER A 47 2.10 -4.77 -13.38
C SER A 47 1.89 -4.37 -11.92
N PHE A 48 0.68 -4.58 -11.40
CA PHE A 48 0.38 -4.34 -9.98
C PHE A 48 1.18 -5.26 -9.07
N GLY A 49 1.31 -6.54 -9.42
CA GLY A 49 2.13 -7.50 -8.67
C GLY A 49 3.61 -7.10 -8.64
N ALA A 50 4.18 -6.73 -9.79
CA ALA A 50 5.56 -6.28 -9.89
C ALA A 50 5.80 -4.98 -9.10
N TYR A 51 4.87 -4.02 -9.17
CA TYR A 51 4.94 -2.78 -8.39
C TYR A 51 4.85 -3.05 -6.88
N SER A 52 3.92 -3.91 -6.46
CA SER A 52 3.76 -4.27 -5.04
C SER A 52 5.03 -4.93 -4.49
N LEU A 53 5.59 -5.89 -5.23
CA LEU A 53 6.81 -6.58 -4.82
C LEU A 53 8.02 -5.63 -4.79
N GLY A 54 8.14 -4.75 -5.79
CA GLY A 54 9.19 -3.73 -5.83
C GLY A 54 9.09 -2.75 -4.67
N ASN A 55 7.89 -2.31 -4.31
CA ASN A 55 7.66 -1.41 -3.18
C ASN A 55 8.03 -2.08 -1.85
N ILE A 56 7.57 -3.32 -1.63
CA ILE A 56 7.92 -4.09 -0.44
C ILE A 56 9.44 -4.31 -0.38
N GLY A 57 10.06 -4.73 -1.49
CA GLY A 57 11.50 -4.94 -1.57
C GLY A 57 12.30 -3.66 -1.28
N TYR A 58 11.86 -2.52 -1.80
CA TYR A 58 12.47 -1.22 -1.51
C TYR A 58 12.34 -0.82 -0.04
N HIS A 59 11.18 -1.04 0.57
CA HIS A 59 10.97 -0.76 1.99
C HIS A 59 11.79 -1.68 2.89
N VAL A 60 11.89 -2.98 2.56
CA VAL A 60 12.76 -3.93 3.28
C VAL A 60 14.22 -3.54 3.13
N TYR A 61 14.65 -3.16 1.92
CA TYR A 61 16.00 -2.67 1.69
C TYR A 61 16.31 -1.37 2.45
N ARG A 62 15.30 -0.51 2.65
CA ARG A 62 15.42 0.77 3.35
C ARG A 62 14.93 0.74 4.80
N PHE A 63 14.70 -0.44 5.38
CA PHE A 63 14.62 -0.58 6.84
C PHE A 63 16.00 -0.18 7.39
N ARG A 64 16.17 1.13 7.67
CA ARG A 64 17.29 1.64 8.44
C ARG A 64 17.23 0.91 9.78
N ASP A 65 18.37 0.41 10.23
CA ASP A 65 18.54 0.05 11.62
C ASP A 65 18.09 1.28 12.44
N CYS A 66 17.03 1.10 13.23
CA CYS A 66 16.46 2.14 14.06
C CYS A 66 17.35 2.41 15.29
N GLU A 67 18.66 2.55 15.08
CA GLU A 67 19.62 2.82 16.15
C GLU A 67 19.31 4.14 16.84
N ASP A 68 19.00 5.20 16.07
CA ASP A 68 18.65 6.50 16.63
C ASP A 68 17.41 6.42 17.55
N ALA A 69 16.34 5.76 17.08
CA ALA A 69 15.11 5.60 17.86
C ALA A 69 15.31 4.65 19.07
N TYR A 70 16.19 3.66 18.95
CA TYR A 70 16.59 2.80 20.06
C TYR A 70 17.32 3.60 21.15
N HIS A 71 18.28 4.44 20.76
CA HIS A 71 19.03 5.29 21.70
C HIS A 71 18.15 6.34 22.36
N GLU A 72 17.24 6.98 21.61
CA GLU A 72 16.25 7.92 22.14
C GLU A 72 15.34 7.24 23.17
N LEU A 73 14.77 6.08 22.83
CA LEU A 73 13.91 5.33 23.75
C LEU A 73 14.65 4.89 25.02
N MET A 74 15.89 4.43 24.90
CA MET A 74 16.71 4.05 26.06
C MET A 74 17.04 5.24 26.96
N ALA A 75 17.24 6.43 26.38
CA ALA A 75 17.45 7.65 27.14
C ALA A 75 16.19 8.06 27.92
N GLU A 76 15.01 7.97 27.29
CA GLU A 76 13.72 8.23 27.95
C GLU A 76 13.45 7.25 29.10
N ILE A 77 13.78 5.96 28.92
CA ILE A 77 13.68 4.95 29.99
C ILE A 77 14.56 5.33 31.18
N GLN A 78 15.79 5.78 30.93
CA GLN A 78 16.70 6.16 32.02
C GLN A 78 16.15 7.37 32.80
N ILE A 79 15.64 8.39 32.10
CA ILE A 79 15.02 9.56 32.72
C ILE A 79 13.81 9.15 33.57
N ALA A 80 12.95 8.27 33.05
CA ALA A 80 11.78 7.79 33.77
C ALA A 80 12.17 6.96 35.02
N LYS A 81 13.21 6.13 34.93
CA LYS A 81 13.76 5.39 36.08
C LYS A 81 14.27 6.33 37.16
N ASP A 82 14.98 7.39 36.77
CA ASP A 82 15.50 8.38 37.72
C ASP A 82 14.38 9.17 38.39
N ASP A 83 13.35 9.61 37.64
CA ASP A 83 12.17 10.29 38.21
C ASP A 83 11.43 9.39 39.22
N LEU A 84 11.21 8.11 38.89
CA LEU A 84 10.56 7.17 39.80
C LEU A 84 11.40 6.88 41.06
N LYS A 85 12.74 6.86 40.93
CA LYS A 85 13.65 6.75 42.08
C LYS A 85 13.57 7.97 42.98
N THR A 86 13.46 9.19 42.43
CA THR A 86 13.23 10.40 43.23
C THR A 86 11.88 10.38 43.96
N LYS A 87 10.88 9.69 43.39
CA LYS A 87 9.56 9.46 44.01
C LYS A 87 9.55 8.30 45.00
N GLY A 88 10.69 7.68 45.30
CA GLY A 88 10.83 6.62 46.31
C GLY A 88 10.36 5.24 45.86
N VAL A 89 10.18 5.02 44.55
CA VAL A 89 9.85 3.71 43.98
C VAL A 89 11.14 2.95 43.67
N THR A 90 11.30 1.74 44.22
CA THR A 90 12.44 0.86 43.91
C THR A 90 12.25 0.20 42.56
N ILE A 91 13.20 0.42 41.64
CA ILE A 91 13.23 -0.17 40.31
C ILE A 91 14.54 -0.93 40.16
N ASP A 92 14.45 -2.24 39.89
CA ASP A 92 15.55 -3.07 39.37
C ASP A 92 15.58 -3.00 37.82
#